data_AF-A0A7D9HWM0-F1
#
_entry.id   AF-A0A7D9HWM0-F1
#
_cell.length_a   1.000
_cell.length_b   1.000
_cell.length_c   1.000
_cell.angle_alpha   90.00
_cell.angle_beta   90.00
_cell.angle_gamma   90.00
#
_symmetry.space_group_name_H-M   'P 1'
#
loop_
_entity.id
_entity.type
_entity.pdbx_description
1 polymer ?
#
loop_
_entity_poly.entity_id
_entity_poly.type
_entity_poly.pdbx_seq_one_letter_code
_entity_poly.pdbx_strand_id
1 'polypeptide(L)'
;MSKDDPSVNWKLYRTFEENMFLETGAHLINIGSCGLHIIHRAYRKGIESTGWGLPDILSSFYRNFKDSPARREDFQKVLDGVEMPLMPLKFCKTRWVENVSVLERTLHVLPNLKTYVKAVDEKNTSKPDTRMYETIKNACKDQLLEAKLQFALSVVNEVTPFLRLYQTDKPMVPFLATDLYNMLKDILSRFCKSDVIENATTALKLANFDIKNEKLHESDYKKIDVGFSAEKLLRNLTAAV
;
A
#
# COMPACT_ATOMS: atom_id res chain seq x y z
N MET A 1 9.27 -14.71 -14.82
CA MET A 1 9.47 -13.24 -14.90
C MET A 1 8.11 -12.62 -15.23
N SER A 2 7.53 -11.89 -14.27
CA SER A 2 6.24 -11.21 -14.46
C SER A 2 6.45 -10.06 -15.44
N LYS A 3 5.64 -9.97 -16.50
CA LYS A 3 5.61 -8.81 -17.39
C LYS A 3 4.99 -7.66 -16.60
N ASP A 4 5.84 -7.01 -15.82
CA ASP A 4 5.41 -5.98 -14.87
C ASP A 4 5.11 -4.65 -15.55
N ASP A 5 5.41 -4.47 -16.84
CA ASP A 5 4.92 -3.38 -17.68
C ASP A 5 3.76 -3.84 -18.57
N PRO A 6 2.75 -2.98 -18.81
CA PRO A 6 1.77 -3.25 -19.85
C PRO A 6 2.53 -3.49 -21.15
N SER A 7 2.18 -4.54 -21.89
CA SER A 7 2.81 -4.86 -23.17
C SER A 7 2.35 -3.86 -24.23
N VAL A 8 2.88 -2.63 -24.14
CA VAL A 8 2.59 -1.55 -25.07
C VAL A 8 3.47 -1.75 -26.31
N ASN A 9 2.82 -1.83 -27.47
CA ASN A 9 3.54 -1.91 -28.73
C ASN A 9 4.10 -0.54 -29.11
N TRP A 10 5.29 -0.22 -28.61
CA TRP A 10 5.95 1.05 -28.90
C TRP A 10 6.28 1.27 -30.38
N LYS A 11 6.34 0.20 -31.19
CA LYS A 11 6.51 0.33 -32.64
C LYS A 11 5.27 0.98 -33.27
N LEU A 12 4.07 0.58 -32.83
CA LEU A 12 2.82 1.19 -33.29
C LEU A 12 2.80 2.69 -33.00
N TYR A 13 3.16 3.10 -31.76
CA TYR A 13 3.23 4.52 -31.40
C TYR A 13 4.18 5.30 -32.31
N ARG A 14 5.42 4.80 -32.51
CA ARG A 14 6.40 5.47 -33.35
C ARG A 14 5.94 5.62 -34.80
N THR A 15 5.45 4.54 -35.40
CA THR A 15 4.96 4.58 -36.80
C THR A 15 3.75 5.50 -36.94
N PHE A 16 2.84 5.52 -35.95
CA PHE A 16 1.69 6.42 -35.97
C PHE A 16 2.12 7.89 -35.81
N GLU A 17 3.06 8.18 -34.91
CA GLU A 17 3.60 9.52 -34.68
C GLU A 17 4.34 10.06 -35.91
N GLU A 18 5.15 9.23 -36.57
CA GLU A 18 5.82 9.57 -37.83
C GLU A 18 4.80 9.95 -38.91
N ASN A 19 3.74 9.15 -39.10
CA ASN A 19 2.70 9.44 -40.08
C ASN A 19 1.91 10.71 -39.73
N MET A 20 1.55 10.91 -38.46
CA MET A 20 0.85 12.10 -38.00
C MET A 20 1.67 13.37 -38.25
N PHE A 21 2.99 13.32 -38.02
CA PHE A 21 3.89 14.43 -38.30
C PHE A 21 3.97 14.72 -39.80
N LEU A 22 4.07 13.68 -40.64
CA LEU A 22 4.09 13.83 -42.10
C LEU A 22 2.80 14.46 -42.66
N GLU A 23 1.64 14.12 -42.09
CA GLU A 23 0.35 14.63 -42.54
C GLU A 23 0.01 16.03 -42.01
N THR A 24 0.39 16.33 -40.76
CA THR A 24 -0.09 17.52 -40.05
C THR A 24 1.00 18.52 -39.68
N GLY A 25 2.27 18.12 -39.76
CA GLY A 25 3.41 18.89 -39.25
C GLY A 25 3.48 18.97 -37.71
N ALA A 26 2.64 18.22 -36.99
CA ALA A 26 2.56 18.24 -35.53
C ALA A 26 3.00 16.91 -34.90
N HIS A 27 3.72 17.00 -33.78
CA HIS A 27 4.13 15.84 -32.98
C HIS A 27 3.06 15.43 -31.97
N LEU A 28 2.98 14.13 -31.68
CA LEU A 28 2.16 13.61 -30.58
C LEU A 28 2.90 13.78 -29.24
N ILE A 29 2.17 14.14 -28.20
CA ILE A 29 2.72 14.16 -26.84
C ILE A 29 2.90 12.73 -26.35
N ASN A 30 4.15 12.32 -26.11
CA ASN A 30 4.45 11.03 -25.49
C ASN A 30 4.34 11.14 -23.96
N ILE A 31 3.29 10.53 -23.39
CA ILE A 31 3.09 10.48 -21.93
C ILE A 31 3.59 9.18 -21.30
N GLY A 32 4.31 8.35 -22.05
CA GLY A 32 4.76 7.05 -21.59
C GLY A 32 3.67 5.97 -21.63
N SER A 33 3.93 4.85 -20.94
CA SER A 33 2.91 3.81 -20.74
C SER A 33 1.92 4.25 -19.63
N CYS A 34 1.00 3.38 -19.24
CA CYS A 34 0.00 3.71 -18.24
C CYS A 34 0.64 4.10 -16.88
N GLY A 35 0.64 5.40 -16.56
CA GLY A 35 1.21 5.95 -15.32
C GLY A 35 0.59 5.41 -14.03
N LEU A 36 -0.66 4.95 -14.08
CA LEU A 36 -1.31 4.30 -12.94
C LEU A 36 -0.57 3.02 -12.50
N HIS A 37 -0.03 2.25 -13.44
CA HIS A 37 0.77 1.07 -13.11
C HIS A 37 2.04 1.43 -12.34
N ILE A 38 2.65 2.59 -12.63
CA ILE A 38 3.84 3.07 -11.93
C ILE A 38 3.51 3.29 -10.45
N ILE A 39 2.35 3.89 -10.13
CA ILE A 39 1.93 4.15 -8.74
C ILE A 39 1.67 2.86 -7.98
N HIS A 40 0.95 1.91 -8.59
CA HIS A 40 0.76 0.58 -7.99
C HIS A 40 2.10 -0.11 -7.68
N ARG A 41 3.05 -0.03 -8.61
CA ARG A 41 4.39 -0.61 -8.43
C ARG A 41 5.21 0.14 -7.39
N ALA A 42 5.15 1.47 -7.36
CA ALA A 42 5.87 2.30 -6.41
C ALA A 42 5.42 2.01 -4.99
N TYR A 43 4.11 2.00 -4.72
CA TYR A 43 3.57 1.65 -3.42
C TYR A 43 3.93 0.21 -3.01
N ARG A 44 3.78 -0.75 -3.93
CA ARG A 44 4.23 -2.15 -3.71
C ARG A 44 5.70 -2.21 -3.30
N LYS A 45 6.59 -1.55 -4.06
CA LYS A 45 8.03 -1.56 -3.80
C LYS A 45 8.37 -0.87 -2.48
N GLY A 46 7.71 0.23 -2.16
CA GLY A 46 7.83 0.89 -0.86
C GLY A 46 7.53 -0.07 0.29
N ILE A 47 6.42 -0.80 0.23
CA ILE A 47 6.06 -1.79 1.25
C ILE A 47 7.06 -2.95 1.28
N GLU A 48 7.47 -3.49 0.14
CA GLU A 48 8.46 -4.59 0.08
C GLU A 48 9.82 -4.16 0.68
N SER A 49 10.25 -2.92 0.47
CA SER A 49 11.50 -2.37 1.01
C SER A 49 11.53 -2.27 2.54
N THR A 50 10.38 -2.27 3.21
CA THR A 50 10.32 -2.27 4.68
C THR A 50 10.75 -3.60 5.31
N GLY A 51 10.72 -4.69 4.55
CA GLY A 51 10.98 -6.04 5.06
C GLY A 51 9.90 -6.59 6.01
N TRP A 52 8.77 -5.91 6.18
CA TRP A 52 7.74 -6.31 7.16
C TRP A 52 6.92 -7.54 6.79
N GLY A 53 7.07 -8.07 5.56
CA GLY A 53 6.34 -9.27 5.13
C GLY A 53 4.82 -9.10 5.03
N LEU A 54 4.30 -7.87 5.04
CA LEU A 54 2.86 -7.56 4.95
C LEU A 54 2.12 -8.31 3.83
N PRO A 55 2.62 -8.42 2.59
CA PRO A 55 1.87 -9.13 1.54
C PRO A 55 1.62 -10.61 1.86
N ASP A 56 2.55 -11.27 2.55
CA ASP A 56 2.39 -12.67 2.94
C ASP A 56 1.51 -12.82 4.18
N ILE A 57 1.58 -11.87 5.11
CA ILE A 57 0.66 -11.79 6.27
C ILE A 57 -0.79 -11.61 5.78
N LEU A 58 -1.05 -10.58 4.98
CA LEU A 58 -2.39 -10.27 4.45
C LEU A 58 -2.95 -11.42 3.60
N SER A 59 -2.10 -12.04 2.78
CA SER A 59 -2.49 -13.22 2.01
C SER A 59 -2.85 -14.41 2.91
N SER A 60 -2.09 -14.61 3.99
CA SER A 60 -2.30 -15.72 4.94
C SER A 60 -3.59 -15.57 5.73
N PHE A 61 -3.93 -14.34 6.16
CA PHE A 61 -5.19 -14.05 6.85
C PHE A 61 -6.39 -14.54 6.05
N TYR A 62 -6.46 -14.24 4.76
CA TYR A 62 -7.56 -14.73 3.93
C TYR A 62 -7.44 -16.22 3.57
N ARG A 63 -6.26 -16.65 3.10
CA ARG A 63 -6.06 -18.01 2.58
C ARG A 63 -6.19 -19.09 3.64
N ASN A 64 -5.93 -18.79 4.91
CA ASN A 64 -6.18 -19.72 6.00
C ASN A 64 -7.64 -20.15 6.08
N PHE A 65 -8.59 -19.29 5.69
CA PHE A 65 -10.02 -19.62 5.77
C PHE A 65 -10.67 -19.88 4.42
N LYS A 66 -10.08 -19.40 3.32
CA LYS A 66 -10.69 -19.40 1.97
C LYS A 66 -11.30 -20.75 1.55
N ASP A 67 -10.53 -21.82 1.72
CA ASP A 67 -10.85 -23.15 1.18
C ASP A 67 -10.99 -24.19 2.31
N SER A 68 -11.35 -23.75 3.53
CA SER A 68 -11.52 -24.65 4.68
C SER A 68 -12.77 -24.28 5.48
N PRO A 69 -13.91 -24.95 5.20
CA PRO A 69 -15.15 -24.75 5.93
C PRO A 69 -14.98 -24.98 7.44
N ALA A 70 -14.28 -26.05 7.83
CA ALA A 70 -14.01 -26.36 9.24
C ALA A 70 -13.29 -25.21 9.97
N ARG A 71 -12.25 -24.61 9.36
CA ARG A 71 -11.55 -23.46 9.98
C ARG A 71 -12.43 -22.21 10.08
N ARG A 72 -13.34 -22.00 9.13
CA ARG A 72 -14.31 -20.89 9.20
C ARG A 72 -15.30 -21.12 10.32
N GLU A 73 -15.82 -22.34 10.43
CA GLU A 73 -16.75 -22.73 11.48
C GLU A 73 -16.09 -22.60 12.87
N ASP A 74 -14.87 -23.11 13.04
CA ASP A 74 -14.07 -22.95 14.26
C ASP A 74 -13.86 -21.46 14.60
N PHE A 75 -13.48 -20.65 13.61
CA PHE A 75 -13.30 -19.21 13.79
C PHE A 75 -14.60 -18.52 14.23
N GLN A 76 -15.74 -18.87 13.62
CA GLN A 76 -17.04 -18.33 13.98
C GLN A 76 -17.48 -18.76 15.39
N LYS A 77 -17.27 -20.02 15.76
CA LYS A 77 -17.56 -20.54 17.11
C LYS A 77 -16.74 -19.83 18.19
N VAL A 78 -15.45 -19.61 17.93
CA VAL A 78 -14.57 -18.88 18.86
C VAL A 78 -15.00 -17.42 19.04
N LEU A 79 -15.64 -16.85 18.02
CA LEU A 79 -16.11 -15.46 18.03
C LEU A 79 -17.59 -15.33 18.34
N ASP A 80 -18.24 -16.38 18.85
CA ASP A 80 -19.63 -16.30 19.25
C ASP A 80 -19.81 -15.24 20.35
N GLY A 81 -20.82 -14.38 20.20
CA GLY A 81 -21.03 -13.21 21.06
C GLY A 81 -20.10 -12.02 20.84
N VAL A 82 -19.18 -12.05 19.88
CA VAL A 82 -18.38 -10.86 19.48
C VAL A 82 -19.21 -9.96 18.58
N GLU A 83 -19.20 -8.64 18.86
CA GLU A 83 -20.02 -7.64 18.16
C GLU A 83 -19.76 -7.55 16.64
N MET A 84 -18.54 -7.87 16.19
CA MET A 84 -18.11 -7.76 14.78
C MET A 84 -17.26 -8.97 14.34
N PRO A 85 -17.86 -10.16 14.06
CA PRO A 85 -17.13 -11.38 13.68
C PRO A 85 -16.79 -11.38 12.18
N LEU A 86 -16.07 -10.35 11.73
CA LEU A 86 -15.73 -10.17 10.33
C LEU A 86 -14.62 -11.14 9.87
N MET A 87 -14.73 -11.59 8.63
CA MET A 87 -13.68 -12.38 7.97
C MET A 87 -12.66 -11.47 7.24
N PRO A 88 -11.39 -11.92 7.11
CA PRO A 88 -10.40 -11.24 6.30
C PRO A 88 -10.80 -11.17 4.82
N LEU A 89 -10.37 -10.12 4.11
CA LEU A 89 -10.58 -9.94 2.68
C LEU A 89 -9.40 -10.46 1.86
N LYS A 90 -9.65 -10.82 0.59
CA LYS A 90 -8.63 -11.28 -0.35
C LYS A 90 -7.68 -10.13 -0.72
N PHE A 91 -6.41 -10.28 -0.36
CA PHE A 91 -5.34 -9.41 -0.82
C PHE A 91 -5.00 -9.61 -2.31
N CYS A 92 -4.95 -8.53 -3.08
CA CYS A 92 -4.57 -8.52 -4.50
C CYS A 92 -3.09 -8.16 -4.69
N LYS A 93 -2.26 -9.12 -5.13
CA LYS A 93 -0.80 -8.91 -5.27
C LYS A 93 -0.39 -8.01 -6.44
N THR A 94 -1.30 -7.72 -7.38
CA THR A 94 -1.04 -6.89 -8.56
C THR A 94 -1.56 -5.47 -8.39
N ARG A 95 -2.73 -5.29 -7.78
CA ARG A 95 -3.40 -3.99 -7.63
C ARG A 95 -3.27 -3.45 -6.22
N TRP A 96 -2.07 -2.97 -5.88
CA TRP A 96 -1.74 -2.66 -4.50
C TRP A 96 -2.52 -1.48 -3.90
N VAL A 97 -2.64 -0.37 -4.64
CA VAL A 97 -3.42 0.80 -4.20
C VAL A 97 -4.91 0.48 -4.03
N GLU A 98 -5.44 -0.53 -4.72
CA GLU A 98 -6.84 -0.97 -4.54
C GLU A 98 -7.06 -1.77 -3.25
N ASN A 99 -6.00 -2.18 -2.52
CA ASN A 99 -6.11 -2.95 -1.28
C ASN A 99 -6.43 -2.10 -0.03
N VAL A 100 -6.84 -0.83 -0.15
CA VAL A 100 -7.22 0.02 1.01
C VAL A 100 -8.21 -0.72 1.93
N SER A 101 -9.29 -1.24 1.34
CA SER A 101 -10.32 -1.98 2.08
C SER A 101 -9.80 -3.26 2.74
N VAL A 102 -8.75 -3.88 2.20
CA VAL A 102 -8.09 -5.05 2.79
C VAL A 102 -7.31 -4.65 4.04
N LEU A 103 -6.60 -3.52 4.00
CA LEU A 103 -5.88 -2.99 5.16
C LEU A 103 -6.85 -2.58 6.27
N GLU A 104 -7.90 -1.83 5.92
CA GLU A 104 -8.96 -1.43 6.86
C GLU A 104 -9.63 -2.66 7.48
N ARG A 105 -10.06 -3.63 6.66
CA ARG A 105 -10.62 -4.89 7.16
C ARG A 105 -9.65 -5.62 8.07
N THR A 106 -8.37 -5.65 7.71
CA THR A 106 -7.37 -6.35 8.50
C THR A 106 -7.23 -5.73 9.89
N LEU A 107 -7.22 -4.41 10.00
CA LEU A 107 -7.19 -3.71 11.28
C LEU A 107 -8.41 -4.08 12.16
N HIS A 108 -9.60 -4.19 11.57
CA HIS A 108 -10.80 -4.62 12.30
C HIS A 108 -10.80 -6.10 12.69
N VAL A 109 -10.22 -6.97 11.86
CA VAL A 109 -10.23 -8.43 12.07
C VAL A 109 -9.06 -8.91 12.92
N LEU A 110 -8.01 -8.10 13.10
CA LEU A 110 -6.83 -8.50 13.86
C LEU A 110 -7.13 -8.90 15.32
N PRO A 111 -8.00 -8.20 16.08
CA PRO A 111 -8.41 -8.65 17.41
C PRO A 111 -9.06 -10.05 17.38
N ASN A 112 -9.93 -10.30 16.40
CA ASN A 112 -10.57 -11.61 16.21
C ASN A 112 -9.55 -12.71 15.90
N LEU A 113 -8.54 -12.41 15.08
CA LEU A 113 -7.43 -13.33 14.80
C LEU A 113 -6.61 -13.62 16.06
N LYS A 114 -6.35 -12.62 16.91
CA LYS A 114 -5.68 -12.81 18.20
C LYS A 114 -6.50 -13.72 19.12
N THR A 115 -7.81 -13.52 19.21
CA THR A 115 -8.72 -14.40 19.96
C THR A 115 -8.70 -15.83 19.43
N TYR A 116 -8.75 -16.00 18.10
CA TYR A 116 -8.65 -17.32 17.48
C TYR A 116 -7.32 -18.03 17.77
N VAL A 117 -6.19 -17.33 17.61
CA VAL A 117 -4.87 -17.90 17.92
C VAL A 117 -4.77 -18.29 19.40
N LYS A 118 -5.32 -17.47 20.30
CA LYS A 118 -5.39 -17.79 21.73
C LYS A 118 -6.22 -19.06 22.00
N ALA A 119 -7.40 -19.18 21.40
CA ALA A 119 -8.24 -20.36 21.55
C ALA A 119 -7.56 -21.65 21.04
N VAL A 120 -6.78 -21.54 19.95
CA VAL A 120 -5.96 -22.67 19.46
C VAL A 120 -4.86 -23.02 20.46
N ASP A 121 -4.15 -22.03 21.00
CA ASP A 121 -3.06 -22.24 21.96
C ASP A 121 -3.56 -22.85 23.29
N GLU A 122 -4.79 -22.51 23.69
CA GLU A 122 -5.50 -23.07 24.85
C GLU A 122 -6.18 -24.43 24.55
N LYS A 123 -6.07 -24.94 23.32
CA LYS A 123 -6.69 -26.19 22.85
C LYS A 123 -8.23 -26.19 22.88
N ASN A 124 -8.85 -25.01 22.85
CA ASN A 124 -10.30 -24.85 22.73
C ASN A 124 -10.81 -25.08 21.30
N THR A 125 -9.91 -25.09 20.31
CA THR A 125 -10.23 -25.42 18.91
C THR A 125 -9.07 -26.13 18.23
N SER A 126 -9.32 -26.70 17.05
CA SER A 126 -8.31 -27.42 16.27
C SER A 126 -7.14 -26.51 15.85
N LYS A 127 -5.89 -26.97 15.99
CA LYS A 127 -4.70 -26.27 15.49
C LYS A 127 -4.53 -26.55 13.99
N PRO A 128 -4.57 -25.53 13.12
CA PRO A 128 -4.22 -25.74 11.72
C PRO A 128 -2.72 -26.03 11.56
N ASP A 129 -2.37 -27.18 11.00
CA ASP A 129 -0.99 -27.50 10.64
C ASP A 129 -0.64 -26.95 9.25
N THR A 130 -0.46 -25.63 9.16
CA THR A 130 -0.13 -24.96 7.89
C THR A 130 0.83 -23.80 8.08
N ARG A 131 1.68 -23.56 7.07
CA ARG A 131 2.56 -22.37 7.02
C ARG A 131 1.78 -21.06 7.13
N MET A 132 0.57 -21.00 6.55
CA MET A 132 -0.31 -19.83 6.65
C MET A 132 -0.65 -19.55 8.11
N TYR A 133 -1.09 -20.57 8.85
CA TYR A 133 -1.43 -20.41 10.27
C TYR A 133 -0.25 -19.98 11.12
N GLU A 134 0.94 -20.55 10.91
CA GLU A 134 2.16 -20.10 11.61
C GLU A 134 2.50 -18.64 11.28
N THR A 135 2.23 -18.19 10.05
CA THR A 135 2.34 -16.77 9.68
C THR A 135 1.34 -15.90 10.46
N ILE A 136 0.08 -16.35 10.62
CA ILE A 136 -0.93 -15.65 11.43
C ILE A 136 -0.49 -15.58 12.89
N LYS A 137 -0.07 -16.70 13.46
CA LYS A 137 0.37 -16.79 14.85
C LYS A 137 1.54 -15.84 15.13
N ASN A 138 2.52 -15.78 14.24
CA ASN A 138 3.65 -14.86 14.37
C ASN A 138 3.22 -13.40 14.20
N ALA A 139 2.34 -13.10 13.25
CA ALA A 139 1.78 -11.77 13.05
C ALA A 139 1.01 -11.29 14.30
N CYS A 140 0.21 -12.15 14.94
CA CYS A 140 -0.51 -11.82 16.16
C CYS A 140 0.40 -11.52 17.37
N LYS A 141 1.66 -11.99 17.35
CA LYS A 141 2.67 -11.69 18.37
C LYS A 141 3.44 -10.39 18.12
N ASP A 142 3.42 -9.87 16.89
CA ASP A 142 4.12 -8.63 16.53
C ASP A 142 3.35 -7.42 17.10
N GLN A 143 3.91 -6.83 18.15
CA GLN A 143 3.33 -5.66 18.81
C GLN A 143 3.26 -4.43 17.89
N LEU A 144 4.09 -4.36 16.85
CA LEU A 144 4.12 -3.25 15.90
C LEU A 144 3.24 -3.49 14.67
N LEU A 145 2.59 -4.64 14.53
CA LEU A 145 1.82 -4.97 13.32
C LEU A 145 0.70 -3.95 13.05
N GLU A 146 -0.02 -3.53 14.08
CA GLU A 146 -1.09 -2.53 13.94
C GLU A 146 -0.54 -1.19 13.46
N ALA A 147 0.58 -0.74 14.03
CA ALA A 147 1.25 0.49 13.60
C ALA A 147 1.76 0.39 12.15
N LYS A 148 2.34 -0.75 11.76
CA LYS A 148 2.79 -1.03 10.38
C LYS A 148 1.63 -1.00 9.38
N LEU A 149 0.49 -1.59 9.75
CA LEU A 149 -0.74 -1.58 8.94
C LEU A 149 -1.31 -0.17 8.81
N GLN A 150 -1.35 0.61 9.91
CA GLN A 150 -1.80 2.00 9.89
C GLN A 150 -0.88 2.90 9.07
N PHE A 151 0.44 2.71 9.15
CA PHE A 151 1.39 3.42 8.29
C PHE A 151 1.15 3.09 6.81
N ALA A 152 1.04 1.81 6.48
CA ALA A 152 0.76 1.36 5.11
C ALA A 152 -0.57 1.92 4.59
N LEU A 153 -1.59 1.99 5.45
CA LEU A 153 -2.90 2.59 5.16
C LEU A 153 -2.81 4.11 4.94
N SER A 154 -2.01 4.81 5.76
CA SER A 154 -1.77 6.25 5.61
C SER A 154 -1.17 6.57 4.25
N VAL A 155 -0.10 5.86 3.86
CA VAL A 155 0.58 6.07 2.57
C VAL A 155 -0.35 5.77 1.39
N VAL A 156 -1.10 4.67 1.44
CA VAL A 156 -1.97 4.31 0.31
C VAL A 156 -3.13 5.29 0.15
N ASN A 157 -3.65 5.83 1.25
CA ASN A 157 -4.73 6.82 1.21
C ASN A 157 -4.30 8.14 0.60
N GLU A 158 -3.01 8.46 0.63
CA GLU A 158 -2.45 9.65 0.00
C GLU A 158 -2.34 9.52 -1.53
N VAL A 159 -2.01 8.32 -2.03
CA VAL A 159 -1.89 8.06 -3.48
C VAL A 159 -3.21 7.59 -4.13
N THR A 160 -4.19 7.14 -3.35
CA THR A 160 -5.48 6.64 -3.84
C THR A 160 -6.31 7.70 -4.58
N PRO A 161 -6.41 8.96 -4.11
CA PRO A 161 -7.13 10.00 -4.83
C PRO A 161 -6.61 10.21 -6.25
N PHE A 162 -5.29 10.20 -6.43
CA PHE A 162 -4.68 10.29 -7.77
C PHE A 162 -5.14 9.12 -8.65
N LEU A 163 -5.05 7.88 -8.15
CA LEU A 163 -5.50 6.71 -8.92
C LEU A 163 -6.95 6.85 -9.38
N ARG A 164 -7.86 7.26 -8.48
CA ARG A 164 -9.29 7.42 -8.78
C ARG A 164 -9.53 8.56 -9.79
N LEU A 165 -8.80 9.65 -9.65
CA LEU A 165 -8.93 10.83 -10.52
C LEU A 165 -8.54 10.52 -11.98
N TYR A 166 -7.51 9.70 -12.18
CA TYR A 166 -6.99 9.35 -13.50
C TYR A 166 -7.59 8.07 -14.10
N GLN A 167 -8.45 7.36 -13.37
CA GLN A 167 -9.27 6.25 -13.88
C GLN A 167 -10.58 6.78 -14.48
N THR A 168 -10.48 7.59 -15.53
CA THR A 168 -11.63 8.23 -16.18
C THR A 168 -11.39 8.42 -17.68
N ASP A 169 -12.48 8.53 -18.45
CA ASP A 169 -12.44 8.81 -19.89
C ASP A 169 -12.31 10.32 -20.21
N LYS A 170 -12.23 11.16 -19.17
CA LYS A 170 -12.03 12.61 -19.33
C LYS A 170 -10.60 12.93 -19.78
N PRO A 171 -10.37 14.05 -20.50
CA PRO A 171 -9.03 14.45 -20.95
C PRO A 171 -8.20 15.00 -19.78
N MET A 172 -7.64 14.10 -18.95
CA MET A 172 -6.92 14.47 -17.72
C MET A 172 -5.43 14.79 -17.94
N VAL A 173 -4.89 14.51 -19.13
CA VAL A 173 -3.46 14.72 -19.45
C VAL A 173 -2.95 16.14 -19.11
N PRO A 174 -3.69 17.23 -19.36
CA PRO A 174 -3.22 18.58 -19.02
C PRO A 174 -2.95 18.80 -17.53
N PHE A 175 -3.57 18.03 -16.63
CA PHE A 175 -3.44 18.16 -15.18
C PHE A 175 -2.35 17.23 -14.60
N LEU A 176 -1.88 16.26 -15.39
CA LEU A 176 -1.03 15.16 -14.93
C LEU A 176 0.24 15.62 -14.21
N ALA A 177 0.96 16.58 -14.78
CA ALA A 177 2.21 17.05 -14.20
C ALA A 177 2.01 17.74 -12.85
N THR A 178 0.96 18.55 -12.73
CA THR A 178 0.62 19.28 -11.51
C THR A 178 0.16 18.34 -10.40
N ASP A 179 -0.71 17.38 -10.74
CA ASP A 179 -1.22 16.43 -9.75
C ASP A 179 -0.15 15.45 -9.27
N LEU A 180 0.74 15.00 -10.16
CA LEU A 180 1.90 14.20 -9.79
C LEU A 180 2.86 14.98 -8.88
N TYR A 181 3.11 16.26 -9.21
CA TYR A 181 3.92 17.14 -8.39
C TYR A 181 3.36 17.27 -6.96
N ASN A 182 2.05 17.53 -6.82
CA ASN A 182 1.41 17.66 -5.51
C ASN A 182 1.49 16.36 -4.72
N MET A 183 1.09 15.23 -5.33
CA MET A 183 1.14 13.92 -4.67
C MET A 183 2.56 13.55 -4.22
N LEU A 184 3.58 13.78 -5.06
CA LEU A 184 4.97 13.49 -4.69
C LEU A 184 5.47 14.44 -3.60
N LYS A 185 5.09 15.71 -3.67
CA LYS A 185 5.45 16.70 -2.66
C LYS A 185 4.90 16.31 -1.29
N ASP A 186 3.64 15.90 -1.23
CA ASP A 186 2.99 15.47 0.01
C ASP A 186 3.72 14.24 0.59
N ILE A 187 4.00 13.22 -0.24
CA ILE A 187 4.70 12.00 0.21
C ILE A 187 6.10 12.31 0.75
N LEU A 188 6.85 13.18 0.06
CA LEU A 188 8.19 13.59 0.46
C LEU A 188 8.17 14.45 1.74
N SER A 189 7.14 15.28 1.93
CA SER A 189 7.00 16.13 3.11
C SER A 189 6.92 15.34 4.42
N ARG A 190 6.57 14.05 4.34
CA ARG A 190 6.49 13.16 5.50
C ARG A 190 7.84 12.87 6.15
N PHE A 191 8.94 13.00 5.40
CA PHE A 191 10.27 12.62 5.90
C PHE A 191 11.43 13.50 5.40
N CYS A 192 11.18 14.46 4.50
CA CYS A 192 12.14 15.49 4.12
C CYS A 192 11.95 16.76 4.95
N LYS A 193 13.03 17.55 5.09
CA LYS A 193 12.98 18.85 5.78
C LYS A 193 12.04 19.81 5.06
N SER A 194 11.30 20.62 5.82
CA SER A 194 10.31 21.55 5.28
C SER A 194 10.92 22.57 4.30
N ASP A 195 12.09 23.13 4.62
CA ASP A 195 12.80 24.10 3.76
C ASP A 195 13.21 23.46 2.42
N VAL A 196 13.61 22.20 2.43
CA VAL A 196 13.97 21.46 1.21
C VAL A 196 12.74 21.28 0.30
N ILE A 197 11.58 20.95 0.88
CA ILE A 197 10.33 20.74 0.14
C ILE A 197 9.72 22.06 -0.35
N GLU A 198 9.82 23.13 0.43
CA GLU A 198 9.38 24.47 0.02
C GLU A 198 10.18 25.01 -1.17
N ASN A 199 11.48 24.70 -1.24
CA ASN A 199 12.35 25.09 -2.35
C ASN A 199 12.13 24.30 -3.65
N ALA A 200 11.49 23.12 -3.55
CA ALA A 200 11.13 22.27 -4.68
C ALA A 200 9.84 22.76 -5.37
N THR A 201 9.88 23.98 -5.93
CA THR A 201 8.70 24.68 -6.46
C THR A 201 8.16 24.20 -7.81
N THR A 202 8.81 23.22 -8.46
CA THR A 202 8.41 22.75 -9.79
C THR A 202 8.49 21.22 -9.90
N ALA A 203 7.72 20.64 -10.82
CA ALA A 203 7.76 19.20 -11.13
C ALA A 203 9.18 18.73 -11.50
N LEU A 204 9.93 19.54 -12.26
CA LEU A 204 11.30 19.21 -12.65
C LEU A 204 12.26 19.16 -11.45
N LYS A 205 12.11 20.07 -10.48
CA LYS A 205 12.91 20.06 -9.25
C LYS A 205 12.61 18.81 -8.41
N LEU A 206 11.34 18.44 -8.27
CA LEU A 206 10.96 17.19 -7.59
C LEU A 206 11.42 15.94 -8.34
N ALA A 207 11.38 15.94 -9.67
CA ALA A 207 11.85 14.81 -10.47
C ALA A 207 13.37 14.58 -10.34
N ASN A 208 14.13 15.65 -10.15
CA ASN A 208 15.59 15.60 -9.93
C ASN A 208 15.97 15.53 -8.44
N PHE A 209 15.00 15.29 -7.56
CA PHE A 209 15.23 15.23 -6.13
C PHE A 209 16.03 13.97 -5.77
N ASP A 210 17.28 14.13 -5.34
CA ASP A 210 18.11 12.99 -4.92
C ASP A 210 17.69 12.51 -3.53
N ILE A 211 16.69 11.62 -3.50
CA ILE A 211 16.16 11.09 -2.25
C ILE A 211 17.17 10.26 -1.46
N LYS A 212 18.30 9.86 -2.05
CA LYS A 212 19.37 9.15 -1.34
C LYS A 212 20.28 10.09 -0.55
N ASN A 213 20.20 11.40 -0.80
CA ASN A 213 20.93 12.39 -0.03
C ASN A 213 20.25 12.59 1.33
N GLU A 214 20.75 11.90 2.35
CA GLU A 214 20.25 11.95 3.73
C GLU A 214 20.23 13.36 4.34
N LYS A 215 21.03 14.30 3.80
CA LYS A 215 21.01 15.70 4.26
C LYS A 215 19.66 16.39 4.00
N LEU A 216 18.87 15.86 3.07
CA LEU A 216 17.53 16.34 2.74
C LEU A 216 16.46 15.81 3.70
N HIS A 217 16.76 14.75 4.44
CA HIS A 217 15.82 14.08 5.33
C HIS A 217 15.72 14.80 6.67
N GLU A 218 14.54 14.71 7.28
CA GLU A 218 14.34 15.18 8.64
C GLU A 218 15.14 14.29 9.61
N SER A 219 16.02 14.92 10.39
CA SER A 219 16.92 14.24 11.33
C SER A 219 16.22 13.87 12.63
N ASP A 220 15.19 14.62 13.02
CA ASP A 220 14.40 14.31 14.21
C ASP A 220 13.27 13.35 13.86
N TYR A 221 13.38 12.09 14.31
CA TYR A 221 12.36 11.08 14.05
C TYR A 221 10.96 11.46 14.56
N LYS A 222 10.86 12.38 15.54
CA LYS A 222 9.56 12.86 16.05
C LYS A 222 8.82 13.76 15.06
N LYS A 223 9.52 14.30 14.08
CA LYS A 223 8.95 15.12 13.01
C LYS A 223 8.64 14.32 11.74
N ILE A 224 9.04 13.05 11.69
CA ILE A 224 8.67 12.16 10.59
C ILE A 224 7.19 11.81 10.73
N ASP A 225 6.40 12.14 9.70
CA ASP A 225 5.00 11.77 9.63
C ASP A 225 4.86 10.29 9.25
N VAL A 226 4.49 9.48 10.23
CA VAL A 226 4.12 8.07 10.04
C VAL A 226 2.60 7.88 9.88
N GLY A 227 1.83 8.96 9.91
CA GLY A 227 0.37 8.98 9.93
C GLY A 227 -0.17 8.97 11.35
N PHE A 228 -1.21 9.78 11.59
CA PHE A 228 -1.82 10.01 12.90
C PHE A 228 -2.14 8.72 13.68
N SER A 229 -2.78 7.74 13.02
CA SER A 229 -3.18 6.49 13.66
C SER A 229 -1.97 5.62 14.05
N ALA A 230 -0.94 5.57 13.20
CA ALA A 230 0.27 4.82 13.50
C ALA A 230 1.05 5.47 14.64
N GLU A 231 1.17 6.80 14.63
CA GLU A 231 1.83 7.56 15.68
C GLU A 231 1.16 7.36 17.05
N LYS A 232 -0.18 7.42 17.10
CA LYS A 232 -0.94 7.15 18.32
C LYS A 232 -0.65 5.76 18.89
N LEU A 233 -0.59 4.74 18.03
CA LEU A 233 -0.25 3.37 18.45
C LEU A 233 1.18 3.28 18.98
N LEU A 234 2.14 3.90 18.31
CA LEU A 234 3.54 3.91 18.77
C LEU A 234 3.69 4.59 20.13
N ARG A 235 3.04 5.75 20.34
CA ARG A 235 3.06 6.45 21.63
C ARG A 235 2.47 5.59 22.76
N ASN A 236 1.37 4.89 22.50
CA ASN A 236 0.76 3.97 23.46
C ASN A 236 1.69 2.81 23.82
N LEU A 237 2.44 2.28 22.85
CA LEU A 237 3.43 1.22 23.09
C LEU A 237 4.62 1.73 23.91
N THR A 238 5.09 2.95 23.68
CA THR A 238 6.18 3.56 24.47
C THR A 238 5.74 3.87 25.91
N ALA A 239 4.48 4.24 26.12
CA ALA A 239 3.93 4.51 27.46
C ALA A 239 3.64 3.24 28.28
N ALA A 240 3.64 2.05 27.65
CA ALA A 240 3.41 0.77 28.29
C ALA A 240 4.71 0.07 28.77
N VAL A 241 5.87 0.70 28.55
CA VAL A 241 7.20 0.27 28.98
C VAL A 241 7.67 1.16 30.13
#